data_AF-A0A7C7ND41-F1
#
_entry.id   AF-A0A7C7ND41-F1
#
_cell.length_a   1.000
_cell.length_b   1.000
_cell.length_c   1.000
_cell.angle_alpha   90.00
_cell.angle_beta   90.00
_cell.angle_gamma   90.00
#
_symmetry.space_group_name_H-M   'P 1'
#
loop_
_entity.id
_entity.type
_entity.pdbx_description
1 polymer ?
#
loop_
_entity_poly.entity_id
_entity_poly.type
_entity_poly.pdbx_seq_one_letter_code
_entity_poly.pdbx_strand_id
1 'polypeptide(L)'
;MDIELSTEDLAFKTEVNEFFHANQMDKGEDYFSWRTRWFENAKAKGGWDVPKWPAEFGGPGWTPTQHYIWEQETARATLPF
;
A
#
# COMPACT_ATOMS: atom_id res chain seq x y z
N MET A 1 -1.59 23.71 -0.51
CA MET A 1 -2.65 23.19 -1.37
C MET A 1 -3.60 22.47 -0.44
N ASP A 2 -4.78 23.05 -0.15
CA ASP A 2 -5.82 22.36 0.62
C ASP A 2 -6.53 21.39 -0.32
N ILE A 3 -6.16 20.12 -0.24
CA ILE A 3 -6.91 19.03 -0.86
C ILE A 3 -7.71 18.38 0.27
N GLU A 4 -8.97 18.76 0.38
CA GLU A 4 -9.94 17.97 1.13
C GLU A 4 -10.08 16.63 0.41
N LEU A 5 -9.80 15.54 1.13
CA LEU A 5 -9.97 14.18 0.60
C LEU A 5 -11.46 13.87 0.48
N SER A 6 -11.86 13.23 -0.62
CA SER A 6 -13.22 12.71 -0.75
C SER A 6 -13.49 11.60 0.27
N THR A 7 -14.76 11.20 0.40
CA THR A 7 -15.11 10.06 1.27
C THR A 7 -14.47 8.77 0.76
N GLU A 8 -14.36 8.61 -0.56
CA GLU A 8 -13.71 7.49 -1.22
C GLU A 8 -12.20 7.49 -0.96
N ASP A 9 -11.57 8.66 -1.00
CA ASP A 9 -10.14 8.81 -0.69
C ASP A 9 -9.85 8.52 0.79
N LEU A 10 -10.71 8.96 1.70
CA LEU A 10 -10.60 8.65 3.13
C LEU A 10 -10.79 7.15 3.39
N ALA A 11 -11.74 6.51 2.71
CA ALA A 11 -11.94 5.06 2.78
C ALA A 11 -10.71 4.31 2.27
N PHE A 12 -10.13 4.74 1.14
CA PHE A 12 -8.90 4.17 0.61
C PHE A 12 -7.71 4.36 1.58
N LYS A 13 -7.57 5.54 2.18
CA LYS A 13 -6.54 5.78 3.21
C LYS A 13 -6.68 4.83 4.39
N THR A 14 -7.91 4.58 4.86
CA THR A 14 -8.17 3.60 5.92
C THR A 14 -7.76 2.19 5.47
N GLU A 15 -8.15 1.79 4.26
CA GLU A 15 -7.79 0.49 3.69
C GLU A 15 -6.26 0.28 3.59
N VAL A 16 -5.52 1.31 3.17
CA VAL A 16 -4.05 1.29 3.12
C VAL A 16 -3.45 1.07 4.51
N ASN A 17 -3.95 1.80 5.52
CA ASN A 17 -3.47 1.67 6.88
C ASN A 17 -3.78 0.29 7.50
N GLU A 18 -4.97 -0.24 7.24
CA GLU A 18 -5.37 -1.59 7.64
C GLU A 18 -4.49 -2.65 6.99
N PHE A 19 -4.20 -2.51 5.68
CA PHE A 19 -3.28 -3.38 4.98
C PHE A 19 -1.87 -3.35 5.61
N PHE A 20 -1.35 -2.17 5.93
CA PHE A 20 -0.05 -2.06 6.60
C PHE A 20 -0.03 -2.72 7.97
N HIS A 21 -1.05 -2.48 8.80
CA HIS A 21 -1.15 -3.09 10.13
C HIS A 21 -1.26 -4.61 10.07
N ALA A 22 -2.09 -5.14 9.15
CA ALA A 22 -2.26 -6.58 8.98
C ALA A 22 -1.00 -7.30 8.48
N ASN A 23 -0.06 -6.57 7.86
CA ASN A 23 1.15 -7.11 7.26
C ASN A 23 2.43 -6.66 7.97
N GLN A 24 2.34 -6.22 9.24
CA GLN A 24 3.52 -5.88 10.02
C GLN A 24 4.43 -7.10 10.23
N MET A 25 5.72 -6.81 10.42
CA MET A 25 6.71 -7.82 10.79
C MET A 25 6.47 -8.24 12.24
N ASP A 26 6.40 -9.54 12.47
CA ASP A 26 6.30 -10.05 13.84
C ASP A 26 7.66 -9.98 14.56
N LYS A 27 7.62 -9.82 15.89
CA LYS A 27 8.86 -9.75 16.68
C LYS A 27 9.63 -11.07 16.58
N GLY A 28 10.82 -11.00 15.97
CA GLY A 28 11.69 -12.17 15.79
C GLY A 28 11.41 -12.97 14.50
N GLU A 29 10.53 -12.48 13.62
CA GLU A 29 10.35 -13.03 12.28
C GLU A 29 11.63 -12.87 11.46
N ASP A 30 11.87 -13.77 10.50
CA ASP A 30 12.93 -13.58 9.51
C ASP A 30 12.54 -12.48 8.52
N TYR A 31 13.44 -11.52 8.30
CA TYR A 31 13.18 -10.35 7.47
C TYR A 31 12.82 -10.70 6.02
N PHE A 32 13.53 -11.66 5.40
CA PHE A 32 13.30 -12.00 3.99
C PHE A 32 11.99 -12.78 3.80
N SER A 33 11.63 -13.60 4.78
CA SER A 33 10.36 -14.30 4.82
C SER A 33 9.20 -13.31 4.96
N TRP A 34 9.30 -12.36 5.90
CA TRP A 34 8.32 -11.27 6.05
C TRP A 34 8.19 -10.45 4.77
N ARG A 35 9.32 -10.02 4.19
CA ARG A 35 9.36 -9.24 2.95
C ARG A 35 8.64 -9.97 1.81
N THR A 36 8.91 -11.25 1.63
CA THR A 36 8.29 -12.05 0.56
C THR A 36 6.78 -12.12 0.76
N ARG A 37 6.33 -12.47 1.97
CA ARG A 37 4.90 -12.50 2.34
C ARG A 37 4.22 -11.14 2.12
N TRP A 38 4.88 -10.04 2.49
CA TRP A 38 4.33 -8.70 2.31
C TRP A 38 4.06 -8.37 0.84
N PHE A 39 5.05 -8.61 -0.05
CA PHE A 39 4.88 -8.35 -1.48
C PHE A 39 3.88 -9.31 -2.13
N GLU A 40 3.81 -10.56 -1.70
CA GLU A 40 2.77 -11.51 -2.15
C GLU A 40 1.36 -11.02 -1.78
N ASN A 41 1.17 -10.54 -0.55
CA ASN A 41 -0.10 -9.98 -0.09
C ASN A 41 -0.46 -8.68 -0.82
N ALA A 42 0.52 -7.80 -1.06
CA ALA A 42 0.33 -6.57 -1.82
C ALA A 42 -0.08 -6.86 -3.28
N LYS A 43 0.58 -7.83 -3.91
CA LYS A 43 0.20 -8.31 -5.24
C LYS A 43 -1.23 -8.86 -5.26
N ALA A 44 -1.58 -9.72 -4.31
CA ALA A 44 -2.91 -10.30 -4.18
C ALA A 44 -4.01 -9.27 -3.91
N LYS A 45 -3.68 -8.13 -3.30
CA LYS A 45 -4.61 -7.00 -3.08
C LYS A 45 -4.99 -6.28 -4.38
N GLY A 46 -4.31 -6.57 -5.49
CA GLY A 46 -4.56 -6.00 -6.80
C GLY A 46 -3.41 -5.14 -7.28
N GLY A 47 -2.18 -5.67 -7.28
CA GLY A 47 -1.01 -4.98 -7.83
C GLY A 47 -0.44 -3.87 -6.94
N TRP A 48 -0.66 -3.91 -5.63
CA TRP A 48 -0.14 -2.90 -4.70
C TRP A 48 1.38 -3.00 -4.51
N ASP A 49 2.00 -4.10 -4.95
CA ASP A 49 3.46 -4.29 -5.04
C ASP A 49 4.10 -3.50 -6.19
N VAL A 50 3.30 -3.11 -7.19
CA VAL A 50 3.72 -2.31 -8.36
C VAL A 50 2.89 -1.03 -8.51
N PRO A 51 2.85 -0.17 -7.47
CA PRO A 51 1.90 0.94 -7.37
C PRO A 51 2.13 2.08 -8.37
N LYS A 52 3.11 1.99 -9.27
CA LYS A 52 3.39 2.99 -10.31
C LYS A 52 3.11 2.49 -11.72
N TRP A 53 2.72 1.22 -11.86
CA TRP A 53 2.46 0.62 -13.16
C TRP A 53 1.04 0.98 -13.62
N PRO A 54 0.82 1.17 -14.93
CA PRO A 54 -0.54 1.21 -15.48
C PRO A 54 -1.30 -0.09 -15.22
N ALA A 55 -2.63 -0.01 -15.15
CA ALA A 55 -3.49 -1.17 -14.89
C ALA A 55 -3.34 -2.29 -15.93
N GLU A 56 -3.11 -1.94 -17.20
CA GLU A 56 -2.88 -2.92 -18.28
C GLU A 56 -1.62 -3.79 -18.09
N PHE A 57 -0.69 -3.34 -17.25
CA PHE A 57 0.52 -4.07 -16.87
C PHE A 57 0.43 -4.69 -15.47
N GLY A 58 -0.76 -4.69 -14.86
CA GLY A 58 -0.99 -5.27 -13.53
C GLY A 58 -0.84 -4.30 -12.36
N GLY A 59 -0.75 -2.99 -12.63
CA GLY A 59 -0.83 -1.98 -11.58
C GLY A 59 -2.24 -1.82 -10.99
N PRO A 60 -2.38 -1.08 -9.89
CA PRO A 60 -3.62 -1.08 -9.10
C PRO A 60 -4.76 -0.25 -9.70
N GLY A 61 -4.51 0.51 -10.77
CA GLY A 61 -5.52 1.35 -11.43
C GLY A 61 -6.02 2.52 -10.57
N TRP A 62 -5.20 2.94 -9.59
CA TRP A 62 -5.53 4.02 -8.67
C TRP A 62 -5.69 5.37 -9.37
N THR A 63 -6.50 6.23 -8.76
CA THR A 63 -6.55 7.65 -9.14
C THR A 63 -5.26 8.37 -8.71
N PRO A 64 -4.93 9.55 -9.27
CA PRO A 64 -3.79 10.34 -8.82
C PRO A 64 -3.80 10.64 -7.31
N THR A 65 -4.99 10.89 -6.74
CA THR A 65 -5.14 11.14 -5.29
C THR A 65 -4.84 9.88 -4.47
N GLN A 66 -5.28 8.71 -4.93
CA GLN A 66 -4.96 7.43 -4.27
C GLN A 66 -3.46 7.12 -4.34
N HIS A 67 -2.78 7.39 -5.47
CA HIS A 67 -1.31 7.31 -5.52
C HIS A 67 -0.65 8.25 -4.50
N TYR A 68 -1.12 9.49 -4.39
CA TYR A 68 -0.62 10.43 -3.39
C TYR A 68 -0.82 9.92 -1.95
N ILE A 69 -1.99 9.36 -1.64
CA ILE A 69 -2.29 8.75 -0.33
C ILE A 69 -1.30 7.61 -0.07
N TRP A 70 -1.14 6.68 -1.01
CA TRP A 70 -0.18 5.59 -0.87
C TRP A 70 1.24 6.09 -0.58
N GLU A 71 1.73 7.09 -1.31
CA GLU A 71 3.05 7.68 -1.07
C GLU A 71 3.16 8.34 0.31
N GLN A 72 2.10 9.03 0.78
CA GLN A 72 2.07 9.63 2.10
C GLN A 72 2.07 8.60 3.23
N GLU A 73 1.31 7.53 3.11
CA GLU A 73 1.22 6.50 4.14
C GLU A 73 2.47 5.61 4.16
N THR A 74 3.02 5.24 2.99
CA THR A 74 4.28 4.49 2.90
C THR A 74 5.47 5.26 3.48
N ALA A 75 5.51 6.59 3.33
CA ALA A 75 6.55 7.42 3.94
C ALA A 75 6.51 7.47 5.48
N ARG A 76 5.39 7.07 6.10
CA ARG A 76 5.20 7.05 7.56
C ARG A 76 5.28 5.65 8.15
N ALA A 77 5.06 4.62 7.34
CA ALA A 77 5.05 3.22 7.77
C ALA A 77 6.45 2.60 7.73
N THR A 78 6.66 1.59 8.58
CA THR A 78 7.84 0.70 8.49
C THR A 78 7.48 -0.48 7.59
N LEU A 79 7.89 -0.40 6.32
CA LEU A 79 7.60 -1.38 5.28
C LEU A 79 8.90 -2.06 4.82
N PRO A 80 8.82 -3.25 4.20
CA PRO A 80 10.02 -3.87 3.63
C PRO A 80 10.55 -3.01 2.47
N PHE A 81 11.88 -2.98 2.30
CA PHE A 81 12.57 -2.24 1.25
C PHE A 81 12.91 -3.15 0.06
#